data_AF-A0A5J4V477-F1
#
_entry.id   AF-A0A5J4V477-F1
#
_cell.length_a   1.000
_cell.length_b   1.000
_cell.length_c   1.000
_cell.angle_alpha   90.00
_cell.angle_beta   90.00
_cell.angle_gamma   90.00
#
_symmetry.space_group_name_H-M   'P 1'
#
loop_
_entity.id
_entity.type
_entity.pdbx_description
1 polymer ?
#
loop_
_entity_poly.entity_id
_entity_poly.type
_entity_poly.pdbx_seq_one_letter_code
_entity_poly.pdbx_strand_id
1 'polypeptide(L)'
;MARRNALIVGFGGSGRQSLIRLAAHIANCKFQTVEVIKSYGQTEFREDLKKSLRDAEEKKQQCVWYVSDNHIVKETFLEDINNLLNIGDIPNIWQSEKADAIVDSLRNSAKEAGRGVGRDDTMAYFNTLVRSNLHVVLCMSPSGKSF
;
A
#
# COMPACT_ATOMS: atom_id res chain seq x y z
N MET A 1 -6.83 -15.61 1.30
CA MET A 1 -5.68 -15.79 0.39
C MET A 1 -4.42 -15.32 1.07
N ALA A 2 -3.29 -16.01 0.86
CA ALA A 2 -2.01 -15.69 1.48
C ALA A 2 -1.54 -14.27 1.11
N ARG A 3 -0.96 -13.55 2.07
CA ARG A 3 -0.30 -12.25 1.88
C ARG A 3 0.81 -12.40 0.84
N ARG A 4 0.74 -11.69 -0.28
CA ARG A 4 1.75 -11.76 -1.35
C ARG A 4 2.47 -10.42 -1.43
N ASN A 5 3.46 -10.25 -0.57
CA ASN A 5 4.42 -9.15 -0.63
C ASN A 5 5.77 -9.71 -1.09
N ALA A 6 6.59 -8.88 -1.72
CA ALA A 6 7.91 -9.30 -2.20
C ALA A 6 9.00 -8.33 -1.74
N LEU A 7 10.13 -8.87 -1.31
CA LEU A 7 11.38 -8.14 -1.11
C LEU A 7 12.36 -8.58 -2.19
N ILE A 8 12.84 -7.63 -2.99
CA ILE A 8 13.76 -7.90 -4.10
C ILE A 8 15.07 -7.18 -3.82
N VAL A 9 16.08 -7.98 -3.53
CA VAL A 9 17.43 -7.50 -3.24
C VAL A 9 18.27 -7.59 -4.50
N GLY A 10 18.96 -6.50 -4.84
CA GLY A 10 19.85 -6.48 -6.01
C GLY A 10 20.41 -5.10 -6.27
N PHE A 11 21.44 -5.01 -7.12
CA PHE A 11 22.07 -3.74 -7.44
C PHE A 11 21.15 -2.85 -8.32
N GLY A 12 21.35 -1.53 -8.23
CA GLY A 12 20.71 -0.56 -9.14
C GLY A 12 21.04 -0.86 -10.60
N GLY A 13 20.10 -0.60 -11.52
CA GLY A 13 20.30 -0.83 -12.96
C GLY A 13 20.07 -2.28 -13.45
N SER A 14 19.80 -3.23 -12.55
CA SER A 14 19.51 -4.64 -12.88
C SER A 14 18.16 -4.90 -13.58
N GLY A 15 17.38 -3.86 -13.88
CA GLY A 15 16.08 -4.00 -14.55
C GLY A 15 14.94 -4.51 -13.65
N ARG A 16 15.13 -4.59 -12.33
CA ARG A 16 14.11 -5.06 -11.36
C ARG A 16 12.76 -4.37 -11.53
N GLN A 17 12.74 -3.03 -11.60
CA GLN A 17 11.51 -2.28 -11.78
C GLN A 17 10.79 -2.67 -13.08
N SER A 18 11.53 -2.82 -14.17
CA SER A 18 10.98 -3.23 -15.46
C SER A 18 10.38 -4.63 -15.40
N LEU A 19 11.04 -5.58 -14.75
CA LEU A 19 10.55 -6.94 -14.57
C LEU A 19 9.31 -7.01 -13.67
N ILE A 20 9.28 -6.24 -12.58
CA ILE A 20 8.12 -6.17 -11.69
C ILE A 20 6.93 -5.54 -12.43
N ARG A 21 7.17 -4.47 -13.19
CA ARG A 21 6.14 -3.83 -14.01
C ARG A 21 5.60 -4.76 -15.09
N LEU A 22 6.49 -5.52 -15.74
CA LEU A 22 6.11 -6.54 -16.72
C LEU A 22 5.29 -7.67 -16.06
N ALA A 23 5.74 -8.17 -14.91
CA ALA A 23 5.02 -9.21 -14.16
C ALA A 23 3.63 -8.73 -13.70
N ALA A 24 3.53 -7.49 -13.20
CA ALA A 24 2.27 -6.87 -12.85
C ALA A 24 1.34 -6.77 -14.07
N HIS A 25 1.88 -6.38 -15.24
CA HIS A 25 1.12 -6.33 -16.48
C HIS A 25 0.60 -7.71 -16.91
N ILE A 26 1.45 -8.74 -16.87
CA ILE A 26 1.06 -10.13 -17.21
C ILE A 26 -0.03 -10.63 -16.25
N ALA A 27 0.05 -10.28 -14.97
CA ALA A 27 -0.93 -10.65 -13.95
C ALA A 27 -2.20 -9.78 -13.96
N ASN A 28 -2.33 -8.81 -14.88
CA ASN A 28 -3.41 -7.80 -14.90
C ASN A 28 -3.51 -6.98 -13.59
N CYS A 29 -2.40 -6.84 -12.87
CA CYS A 29 -2.30 -6.02 -11.68
C CYS A 29 -1.96 -4.58 -12.04
N LYS A 30 -2.59 -3.61 -11.38
CA LYS A 30 -2.25 -2.20 -11.55
C LYS A 30 -0.89 -1.93 -10.89
N PHE A 31 0.11 -1.52 -11.66
CA PHE A 31 1.40 -1.10 -11.11
C PHE A 31 1.35 0.36 -10.64
N GLN A 32 1.71 0.60 -9.39
CA GLN A 32 1.79 1.92 -8.77
C GLN A 32 3.18 2.08 -8.15
N THR A 33 3.78 3.27 -8.28
CA THR A 33 5.04 3.63 -7.66
C THR A 33 4.89 4.97 -6.98
N VAL A 34 5.73 5.21 -5.97
CA VAL A 34 5.92 6.53 -5.39
C VAL A 34 6.74 7.40 -6.35
N GLU A 35 6.35 8.67 -6.51
CA GLU A 35 7.11 9.68 -7.26
C GLU A 35 7.76 10.67 -6.29
N VAL A 36 9.04 10.46 -6.00
CA VAL A 36 9.79 11.32 -5.07
C VAL A 36 10.26 12.59 -5.78
N ILE A 37 9.74 13.73 -5.34
CA ILE A 37 10.19 15.07 -5.72
C ILE A 37 11.16 15.65 -4.68
N LYS A 38 11.88 16.74 -5.01
CA LYS A 38 12.89 17.35 -4.11
C LYS A 38 12.37 17.75 -2.73
N SER A 39 11.06 18.02 -2.59
CA SER A 39 10.41 18.40 -1.33
C SER A 39 9.56 17.27 -0.72
N TYR A 40 9.79 16.03 -1.14
CA TYR A 40 8.97 14.90 -0.72
C TYR A 40 9.21 14.55 0.76
N GLY A 41 8.18 14.75 1.57
CA GLY A 41 8.17 14.47 3.00
C GLY A 41 7.22 13.34 3.37
N GLN A 42 6.95 13.24 4.67
CA GLN A 42 6.07 12.21 5.23
C GLN A 42 4.61 12.45 4.85
N THR A 43 4.21 13.70 4.69
CA THR A 43 2.84 14.07 4.31
C THR A 43 2.52 13.57 2.91
N GLU A 44 3.41 13.83 1.96
CA GLU A 44 3.30 13.41 0.56
C GLU A 44 3.27 11.88 0.46
N PHE A 45 4.16 11.22 1.21
CA PHE A 45 4.18 9.76 1.31
C PHE A 45 2.88 9.16 1.82
N ARG A 46 2.34 9.71 2.90
CA ARG A 46 1.05 9.24 3.43
C ARG A 46 -0.09 9.52 2.47
N GLU A 47 -0.08 10.61 1.71
CA GLU A 47 -1.11 10.87 0.70
C GLU A 47 -1.03 9.90 -0.49
N ASP A 48 0.16 9.59 -0.99
CA ASP A 48 0.32 8.59 -2.06
C ASP A 48 -0.06 7.18 -1.59
N LEU A 49 0.24 6.87 -0.33
CA LEU A 49 -0.21 5.63 0.29
C LEU A 49 -1.73 5.57 0.40
N LYS A 50 -2.38 6.63 0.88
CA LYS A 50 -3.85 6.73 0.94
C LYS A 50 -4.51 6.52 -0.43
N LYS A 51 -3.93 7.08 -1.50
CA LYS A 51 -4.43 6.85 -2.87
C LYS A 51 -4.33 5.37 -3.25
N SER A 52 -3.22 4.70 -2.95
CA SER A 52 -3.06 3.27 -3.24
C SER A 52 -4.01 2.39 -2.43
N LEU A 53 -4.22 2.71 -1.14
CA LEU A 53 -5.20 2.02 -0.28
C LEU A 53 -6.63 2.14 -0.85
N ARG A 54 -7.04 3.34 -1.28
CA ARG A 54 -8.36 3.55 -1.91
C ARG A 54 -8.49 2.83 -3.25
N ASP A 55 -7.48 2.92 -4.12
CA ASP A 55 -7.49 2.22 -5.40
C ASP A 55 -7.62 0.70 -5.23
N ALA A 56 -6.99 0.13 -4.19
CA ALA A 56 -7.07 -1.29 -3.88
C ALA A 56 -8.46 -1.72 -3.38
N GLU A 57 -9.20 -0.82 -2.74
CA GLU A 57 -10.57 -1.10 -2.29
C GLU A 57 -11.59 -0.90 -3.42
N GLU A 58 -11.62 0.29 -4.03
CA GLU A 58 -12.67 0.73 -4.95
C GLU A 58 -12.77 -0.15 -6.21
N LYS A 59 -11.62 -0.58 -6.75
CA LYS A 59 -11.59 -1.28 -8.05
C LYS A 59 -11.73 -2.79 -7.95
N LYS A 60 -11.70 -3.36 -6.74
CA LYS A 60 -11.55 -4.83 -6.50
C LYS A 60 -10.48 -5.48 -7.41
N GLN A 61 -9.52 -4.69 -7.88
CA GLN A 61 -8.46 -5.09 -8.78
C GLN A 61 -7.18 -5.25 -7.96
N GLN A 62 -6.39 -6.27 -8.28
CA GLN A 62 -5.09 -6.47 -7.65
C GLN A 62 -4.14 -5.33 -8.07
N CYS A 63 -3.46 -4.74 -7.10
CA CYS A 63 -2.56 -3.60 -7.26
C CYS A 63 -1.19 -3.97 -6.71
N VAL A 64 -0.13 -3.59 -7.42
CA VAL A 64 1.26 -3.72 -6.99
C VAL A 64 1.77 -2.33 -6.64
N TRP A 65 2.09 -2.12 -5.37
CA TRP A 65 2.73 -0.90 -4.89
C TRP A 65 4.23 -1.11 -4.75
N TYR A 66 4.99 -0.45 -5.62
CA TYR A 66 6.43 -0.56 -5.74
C TYR A 66 7.12 0.57 -4.98
N VAL A 67 8.06 0.19 -4.11
CA VAL A 67 8.93 1.12 -3.36
C VAL A 67 10.37 0.67 -3.51
N SER A 68 11.26 1.59 -3.88
CA SER A 68 12.71 1.36 -3.88
C SER A 68 13.34 2.04 -2.68
N ASP A 69 14.51 1.57 -2.25
CA ASP A 69 15.46 2.28 -1.40
C ASP A 69 15.62 3.77 -1.75
N ASN A 70 15.74 4.12 -3.03
CA ASN A 70 15.83 5.50 -3.50
C ASN A 70 14.59 6.35 -3.17
N HIS A 71 13.42 5.73 -2.94
CA HIS A 71 12.20 6.43 -2.57
C HIS A 71 12.08 6.63 -1.04
N ILE A 72 12.92 5.96 -0.25
CA ILE A 72 12.90 6.01 1.21
C ILE A 72 13.81 7.15 1.67
N VAL A 73 13.21 8.34 1.77
CA VAL A 73 13.91 9.56 2.20
C VAL A 73 14.05 9.62 3.72
N LYS A 74 13.10 9.02 4.46
CA LYS A 74 13.05 9.01 5.93
C LYS A 74 12.79 7.61 6.44
N GLU A 75 13.37 7.26 7.58
CA GLU A 75 13.14 5.96 8.24
C GLU A 75 11.67 5.76 8.62
N THR A 76 10.94 6.83 8.91
CA THR A 76 9.51 6.78 9.21
C THR A 76 8.67 6.21 8.06
N PHE A 77 9.16 6.21 6.82
CA PHE A 77 8.47 5.56 5.71
C PHE A 77 8.49 4.03 5.87
N LEU A 78 9.61 3.47 6.33
CA LEU A 78 9.71 2.03 6.59
C LEU A 78 8.83 1.61 7.76
N GLU A 79 8.67 2.45 8.77
CA GLU A 79 7.73 2.21 9.88
C GLU A 79 6.28 2.14 9.37
N ASP A 80 5.86 3.10 8.56
CA ASP A 80 4.53 3.12 7.94
C ASP A 80 4.31 1.89 7.04
N ILE A 81 5.31 1.49 6.24
CA ILE A 81 5.27 0.26 5.43
C ILE A 81 5.15 -0.98 6.32
N ASN A 82 5.93 -1.06 7.39
CA ASN A 82 5.90 -2.19 8.31
C ASN A 82 4.54 -2.34 9.00
N ASN A 83 3.93 -1.23 9.42
CA ASN A 83 2.57 -1.20 9.97
C ASN A 83 1.54 -1.72 8.96
N LEU A 84 1.65 -1.28 7.70
CA LEU A 84 0.81 -1.78 6.61
C LEU A 84 0.99 -3.29 6.36
N LEU A 85 2.22 -3.80 6.37
CA LEU A 85 2.51 -5.22 6.14
C LEU A 85 1.99 -6.11 7.29
N ASN A 86 2.13 -5.66 8.54
CA ASN A 86 1.76 -6.43 9.73
C ASN A 86 0.26 -6.37 10.02
N ILE A 87 -0.28 -5.16 10.12
CA ILE A 87 -1.65 -4.92 10.60
C ILE A 87 -2.58 -4.62 9.42
N GLY A 88 -2.07 -3.99 8.35
CA GLY A 88 -2.89 -3.48 7.25
C GLY A 88 -3.43 -2.08 7.48
N ASP A 89 -2.98 -1.44 8.56
CA ASP A 89 -3.41 -0.11 8.97
C ASP A 89 -2.20 0.69 9.40
N ILE A 90 -2.31 2.02 9.26
CA ILE A 90 -1.28 2.96 9.67
C ILE A 90 -1.93 3.96 10.63
N PRO A 91 -1.43 4.06 11.87
CA PRO A 91 -2.01 4.97 12.85
C PRO A 91 -2.09 6.41 12.34
N ASN A 92 -3.27 7.03 12.52
CA ASN A 92 -3.54 8.41 12.14
C ASN A 92 -3.30 8.71 10.64
N ILE A 93 -3.43 7.72 9.76
CA ILE A 93 -3.33 7.95 8.32
C ILE A 93 -4.56 8.69 7.78
N TRP A 94 -5.76 8.36 8.26
CA TRP A 94 -6.99 9.02 7.86
C TRP A 94 -7.33 10.19 8.79
N GLN A 95 -7.66 11.35 8.21
CA GLN A 95 -8.34 12.42 8.94
C GLN A 95 -9.77 11.97 9.25
N SER A 96 -10.35 12.44 10.36
CA SER A 96 -11.68 12.01 10.83
C SER A 96 -12.74 12.05 9.73
N GLU A 97 -12.83 13.16 9.00
CA GLU A 97 -13.79 13.33 7.89
C GLU A 97 -13.59 12.32 6.75
N LYS A 98 -12.33 12.07 6.35
CA LYS A 98 -12.02 11.08 5.30
C LYS A 98 -12.30 9.65 5.77
N ALA A 99 -12.12 9.37 7.07
CA ALA A 99 -12.41 8.08 7.67
C ALA A 99 -13.92 7.81 7.69
N ASP A 100 -14.72 8.81 8.06
CA ASP A 100 -16.19 8.70 8.05
C ASP A 100 -16.71 8.48 6.62
N ALA A 101 -16.16 9.18 5.63
CA ALA A 101 -16.51 8.96 4.23
C ALA A 101 -16.22 7.51 3.75
N ILE A 102 -15.08 6.93 4.19
CA ILE A 102 -14.75 5.53 3.88
C ILE A 102 -15.75 4.59 4.54
N VAL A 103 -16.05 4.80 5.83
CA VAL A 103 -17.01 3.99 6.58
C VAL A 103 -18.38 4.03 5.92
N ASP A 104 -18.87 5.20 5.54
CA ASP A 104 -20.18 5.33 4.90
C ASP A 104 -20.22 4.67 3.51
N SER A 105 -19.14 4.77 2.73
CA SER A 105 -19.05 4.09 1.43
C SER A 105 -19.04 2.56 1.55
N LEU A 106 -18.38 2.03 2.58
CA LEU A 106 -18.19 0.59 2.79
C LEU A 106 -19.29 -0.04 3.63
N ARG A 107 -20.13 0.76 4.29
CA ARG A 107 -21.16 0.30 5.22
C ARG A 107 -22.08 -0.75 4.60
N ASN A 108 -22.51 -0.50 3.36
CA ASN A 108 -23.38 -1.40 2.62
C ASN A 108 -22.63 -2.69 2.25
N SER A 109 -21.40 -2.58 1.74
CA SER A 109 -20.60 -3.76 1.37
C SER A 109 -20.21 -4.61 2.59
N ALA A 110 -19.92 -3.98 3.73
CA ALA A 110 -19.62 -4.66 4.99
C ALA A 110 -20.84 -5.44 5.49
N LYS A 111 -22.03 -4.83 5.42
CA LYS A 111 -23.30 -5.48 5.78
C LYS A 111 -23.61 -6.67 4.87
N GLU A 112 -23.41 -6.54 3.57
CA GLU A 112 -23.57 -7.63 2.59
C GLU A 112 -22.57 -8.77 2.83
N ALA A 113 -21.35 -8.44 3.27
CA ALA A 113 -20.33 -9.42 3.66
C ALA A 113 -20.55 -10.03 5.06
N GLY A 114 -21.66 -9.71 5.74
CA GLY A 114 -21.99 -10.22 7.07
C GLY A 114 -21.08 -9.69 8.19
N ARG A 115 -20.43 -8.53 7.99
CA ARG A 115 -19.59 -7.86 8.98
C ARG A 115 -20.40 -6.85 9.80
N GLY A 116 -19.88 -6.51 10.98
CA GLY A 116 -20.46 -5.46 11.82
C GLY A 116 -20.50 -4.11 11.10
N VAL A 117 -21.49 -3.29 11.43
CA VAL A 117 -21.74 -1.98 10.80
C VAL A 117 -21.18 -0.83 11.65
N GLY A 118 -20.44 -1.17 12.71
CA GLY A 118 -19.71 -0.22 13.54
C GLY A 118 -18.54 0.39 12.77
N ARG A 119 -18.06 1.55 13.23
CA ARG A 119 -16.92 2.24 12.62
C ARG A 119 -15.68 1.36 12.59
N ASP A 120 -15.36 0.71 13.71
CA ASP A 120 -14.20 -0.17 13.84
C ASP A 120 -14.33 -1.43 12.99
N ASP A 121 -15.52 -2.06 12.95
CA ASP A 121 -15.76 -3.24 12.11
C ASP A 121 -15.66 -2.93 10.62
N THR A 122 -16.19 -1.78 10.19
CA THR A 122 -16.14 -1.34 8.79
C THR A 122 -14.70 -1.01 8.38
N MET A 123 -13.92 -0.40 9.27
CA MET A 123 -12.50 -0.13 9.03
C MET A 123 -11.67 -1.42 9.01
N ALA A 124 -11.98 -2.40 9.87
CA ALA A 124 -11.36 -3.72 9.81
C ALA A 124 -11.68 -4.46 8.50
N TYR A 125 -12.91 -4.29 7.99
CA TYR A 125 -13.30 -4.79 6.68
C TYR A 125 -12.53 -4.10 5.55
N PHE A 126 -12.40 -2.77 5.58
CA PHE A 126 -11.54 -2.02 4.67
C PHE A 126 -10.11 -2.58 4.63
N ASN A 127 -9.48 -2.73 5.79
CA ASN A 127 -8.12 -3.24 5.91
C ASN A 127 -7.99 -4.68 5.36
N THR A 128 -9.05 -5.48 5.48
CA THR A 128 -9.09 -6.83 4.92
C THR A 128 -9.13 -6.78 3.39
N LEU A 129 -9.94 -5.90 2.80
CA LEU A 129 -10.02 -5.70 1.34
C LEU A 129 -8.69 -5.20 0.78
N VAL A 130 -8.14 -4.14 1.38
CA VAL A 130 -6.83 -3.61 1.04
C VAL A 130 -5.78 -4.70 1.07
N ARG A 131 -5.69 -5.48 2.16
CA ARG A 131 -4.70 -6.55 2.29
C ARG A 131 -4.88 -7.70 1.29
N SER A 132 -6.07 -7.86 0.74
CA SER A 132 -6.36 -8.87 -0.29
C SER A 132 -6.00 -8.40 -1.71
N ASN A 133 -5.99 -7.08 -1.94
CA ASN A 133 -5.81 -6.49 -3.26
C ASN A 133 -4.47 -5.77 -3.43
N LEU A 134 -3.85 -5.29 -2.34
CA LEU A 134 -2.60 -4.54 -2.37
C LEU A 134 -1.40 -5.46 -2.12
N HIS A 135 -0.49 -5.51 -3.08
CA HIS A 135 0.79 -6.22 -3.00
C HIS A 135 1.93 -5.23 -2.88
N VAL A 136 2.65 -5.26 -1.76
CA VAL A 136 3.81 -4.39 -1.56
C VAL A 136 5.06 -5.07 -2.12
N VAL A 137 5.78 -4.38 -3.00
CA VAL A 137 7.05 -4.84 -3.55
C VAL A 137 8.15 -3.85 -3.16
N LEU A 138 9.03 -4.29 -2.27
CA LEU A 138 10.15 -3.51 -1.78
C LEU A 138 11.43 -3.91 -2.51
N CYS A 139 12.10 -2.94 -3.12
CA CYS A 139 13.39 -3.13 -3.77
C CYS A 139 14.50 -2.48 -2.95
N MET A 140 15.51 -3.25 -2.57
CA MET A 140 16.65 -2.76 -1.81
C MET A 140 17.97 -3.11 -2.50
N SER A 141 18.93 -2.19 -2.47
CA SER A 141 20.31 -2.49 -2.84
C SER A 141 21.08 -3.07 -1.65
N PRO A 142 21.85 -4.17 -1.83
CA PRO A 142 22.70 -4.72 -0.76
C PRO A 142 23.84 -3.77 -0.37
N SER A 143 24.10 -2.72 -1.15
CA SER A 143 25.09 -1.68 -0.86
C SER A 143 24.54 -0.48 -0.09
N GLY A 144 23.23 -0.47 0.22
CA GLY A 144 22.59 0.62 0.97
C GLY A 144 23.00 0.60 2.44
N LYS A 145 23.16 1.78 3.06
CA LYS A 145 23.54 1.91 4.48
C LYS A 145 22.53 1.32 5.48
N SER A 146 21.33 0.96 5.02
CA SER A 146 20.20 0.46 5.81
C SER A 146 19.93 -1.04 5.63
N PHE A 147 20.88 -1.79 5.06
CA PHE A 147 20.82 -3.25 4.95
C PHE A 147 21.43 -3.94 6.18
#